data_AF-A0AA38S269-F1
#
_entry.id   AF-A0AA38S269-F1
#
_cell.length_a   1.000
_cell.length_b   1.000
_cell.length_c   1.000
_cell.angle_alpha   90.00
_cell.angle_beta   90.00
_cell.angle_gamma   90.00
#
_symmetry.space_group_name_H-M   'P 1'
#
loop_
_entity.id
_entity.type
_entity.pdbx_description
1 polymer ?
#
loop_
_entity_poly.entity_id
_entity_poly.type
_entity_poly.pdbx_seq_one_letter_code
_entity_poly.pdbx_strand_id
1 'polypeptide(L)'
;MDGSVLLNSDSTQACLHGDVCCLPGVRLATTSSPPPESIPNGLLVDEETVPGYNWKAFYPALPGDLLDNRYELKTKVGWGSSSAVWLAEDISLKRWRKPRKYTVIKITTCDNASDEDSNHELEIAKRTDAASPEHRGRAILCMANEVFSI
;
A
#
# COMPACT_ATOMS: atom_id res chain seq x y z
N MET A 1 14.73 14.45 -3.98
CA MET A 1 15.32 13.15 -3.53
C MET A 1 14.16 12.37 -2.96
N ASP A 2 13.72 11.34 -3.70
CA ASP A 2 12.30 10.97 -3.68
C ASP A 2 12.03 9.91 -2.61
N GLY A 3 11.12 10.19 -1.69
CA GLY A 3 10.84 9.34 -0.53
C GLY A 3 9.58 8.52 -0.70
N SER A 4 9.72 7.22 -0.95
CA SER A 4 8.61 6.28 -0.78
C SER A 4 8.45 5.95 0.70
N VAL A 5 7.22 6.02 1.21
CA VAL A 5 6.93 5.79 2.64
C VAL A 5 6.17 4.47 2.78
N LEU A 6 6.74 3.50 3.49
CA LEU A 6 6.01 2.29 3.88
C LEU A 6 5.09 2.59 5.06
N LEU A 7 3.78 2.52 4.84
CA LEU A 7 2.81 2.54 5.92
C LEU A 7 2.47 1.09 6.26
N ASN A 8 2.67 0.63 7.49
CA ASN A 8 2.09 -0.64 7.91
C ASN A 8 1.03 -0.41 8.99
N SER A 9 -0.12 -1.03 8.80
CA SER A 9 -1.08 -1.28 9.87
C SER A 9 -0.70 -2.60 10.54
N ASP A 10 -0.01 -2.57 11.67
CA ASP A 10 0.05 -3.74 12.56
C ASP A 10 -1.31 -3.88 13.26
N SER A 11 -2.29 -4.38 12.52
CA SER A 11 -3.60 -4.82 13.03
C SER A 11 -4.12 -5.99 12.21
N THR A 12 -3.28 -7.00 12.01
CA THR A 12 -3.74 -8.37 11.73
C THR A 12 -3.49 -9.24 12.95
N GLN A 13 -4.11 -8.87 14.07
CA GLN A 13 -4.44 -9.83 15.11
C GLN A 13 -5.87 -9.59 15.58
N ALA A 14 -6.82 -9.81 14.68
CA ALA A 14 -8.21 -10.02 15.05
C ALA A 14 -8.79 -11.07 14.10
N CYS A 15 -9.31 -12.15 14.70
CA CYS A 15 -10.09 -13.21 14.06
C CYS A 15 -9.31 -14.26 13.24
N LEU A 16 -8.40 -14.99 13.89
CA LEU A 16 -8.13 -16.40 13.54
C LEU A 16 -8.55 -17.30 14.70
N HIS A 17 -9.82 -17.23 15.10
CA HIS A 17 -10.51 -18.43 15.59
C HIS A 17 -11.26 -19.00 14.39
N GLY A 18 -10.50 -19.69 13.54
CA GLY A 18 -11.04 -20.47 12.43
C GLY A 18 -11.64 -21.74 12.99
N ASP A 19 -12.85 -21.64 13.54
CA ASP A 19 -13.74 -22.79 13.59
C ASP A 19 -14.13 -23.10 12.16
N VAL A 20 -13.35 -24.00 11.54
CA VAL A 20 -13.71 -24.62 10.28
C VAL A 20 -14.92 -25.51 10.58
N CYS A 21 -16.13 -24.97 10.41
CA CYS A 21 -17.31 -25.80 10.22
C CYS A 21 -17.16 -26.52 8.87
N CYS A 22 -16.46 -27.65 8.87
CA CYS A 22 -16.52 -28.64 7.80
C CYS A 22 -17.94 -29.21 7.76
N LEU A 23 -18.84 -28.55 7.03
CA LEU A 23 -20.08 -29.19 6.57
C LEU A 23 -19.72 -30.03 5.32
N PRO A 24 -19.90 -31.37 5.34
CA PRO A 24 -19.63 -32.20 4.18
C PRO A 24 -20.67 -31.93 3.10
N GLY A 25 -20.26 -31.40 1.93
CA GLY A 25 -21.12 -31.38 0.73
C GLY A 25 -21.11 -30.12 -0.14
N VAL A 26 -20.37 -29.05 0.21
CA VAL A 26 -20.33 -27.85 -0.64
C VAL A 26 -19.37 -28.07 -1.80
N ARG A 27 -19.92 -28.40 -2.98
CA ARG A 27 -19.18 -28.28 -4.24
C ARG A 27 -18.79 -26.82 -4.43
N LEU A 28 -17.49 -26.54 -4.55
CA LEU A 28 -16.98 -25.26 -5.05
C LEU A 28 -17.56 -25.04 -6.45
N ALA A 29 -18.60 -24.23 -6.53
CA ALA A 29 -19.07 -23.72 -7.80
C ALA A 29 -18.00 -22.74 -8.30
N THR A 30 -17.28 -23.12 -9.35
CA THR A 30 -16.40 -22.22 -10.08
C THR A 30 -17.28 -21.21 -10.81
N THR A 31 -17.75 -20.17 -10.11
CA THR A 31 -18.33 -19.00 -10.77
C THR A 31 -17.17 -18.26 -11.43
N SER A 32 -16.97 -18.50 -12.73
CA SER A 32 -16.06 -17.67 -13.53
C SER A 32 -16.63 -16.25 -13.52
N SER A 33 -16.00 -15.36 -12.77
CA SER A 33 -16.27 -13.92 -12.87
C SER A 33 -16.13 -13.52 -14.34
N PRO A 34 -17.00 -12.64 -14.87
CA PRO A 34 -16.79 -12.11 -16.20
C PRO A 34 -15.41 -11.43 -16.27
N PRO A 35 -14.75 -11.48 -17.44
CA PRO A 35 -13.49 -10.78 -17.63
C PRO A 35 -13.68 -9.28 -17.35
N PRO A 36 -12.64 -8.60 -16.83
CA PRO A 36 -12.73 -7.18 -16.50
C PRO A 36 -13.08 -6.37 -17.76
N GLU A 37 -14.07 -5.49 -17.63
CA GLU A 37 -14.50 -4.59 -18.69
C GLU A 37 -13.45 -3.48 -18.89
N SER A 38 -13.09 -3.22 -20.16
CA SER A 38 -12.14 -2.16 -20.49
C SER A 38 -12.80 -0.80 -20.38
N ILE A 39 -12.15 0.16 -19.71
CA ILE A 39 -12.63 1.54 -19.62
C ILE A 39 -12.58 2.17 -21.02
N PRO A 40 -13.66 2.84 -21.48
CA PRO A 40 -13.67 3.53 -22.77
C PRO A 40 -12.56 4.57 -22.88
N ASN A 41 -11.90 4.63 -24.04
CA ASN A 41 -10.89 5.64 -24.31
C ASN A 41 -11.47 7.05 -24.15
N GLY A 42 -10.89 7.86 -23.26
CA GLY A 42 -11.31 9.24 -23.00
C GLY A 42 -12.24 9.41 -21.80
N LEU A 43 -12.71 8.32 -21.17
CA LEU A 43 -13.29 8.42 -19.85
C LEU A 43 -12.17 8.54 -18.82
N LEU A 44 -12.14 9.67 -18.11
CA LEU A 44 -11.20 9.89 -17.02
C LEU A 44 -11.49 8.92 -15.89
N VAL A 45 -10.45 8.30 -15.35
CA VAL A 45 -10.55 7.58 -14.08
C VAL A 45 -10.59 8.59 -12.92
N ASP A 46 -11.06 8.17 -11.75
CA ASP A 46 -11.32 9.09 -10.63
C ASP A 46 -10.11 9.99 -10.31
N GLU A 47 -8.89 9.44 -10.33
CA GLU A 47 -7.62 10.18 -10.14
C GLU A 47 -7.47 11.35 -11.12
N GLU A 48 -7.79 11.12 -12.39
CA GLU A 48 -7.58 12.06 -13.49
C GLU A 48 -8.60 13.21 -13.47
N THR A 49 -9.66 13.08 -12.67
CA THR A 49 -10.64 14.16 -12.46
C THR A 49 -10.14 15.25 -11.50
N VAL A 50 -9.06 15.00 -10.76
CA VAL A 50 -8.53 15.95 -9.77
C VAL A 50 -7.87 17.14 -10.46
N PRO A 51 -8.23 18.39 -10.08
CA PRO A 51 -7.56 19.58 -10.59
C PRO A 51 -6.06 19.54 -10.29
N GLY A 52 -5.24 19.75 -11.33
CA GLY A 52 -3.78 19.72 -11.20
C GLY A 52 -3.17 18.31 -11.29
N TYR A 53 -3.97 17.27 -11.57
CA TYR A 53 -3.44 15.93 -11.83
C TYR A 53 -2.42 15.95 -12.99
N ASN A 54 -1.24 15.38 -12.74
CA ASN A 54 -0.17 15.24 -13.72
C ASN A 54 0.36 13.80 -13.67
N TRP A 55 -0.11 12.94 -14.57
CA TRP A 55 0.31 11.52 -14.62
C TRP A 55 1.83 11.33 -14.71
N LYS A 56 2.56 12.29 -15.32
CA LYS A 56 4.03 12.22 -15.47
C LYS A 56 4.77 12.35 -14.14
N ALA A 57 4.10 12.88 -13.12
CA ALA A 57 4.68 13.02 -11.81
C ALA A 57 4.48 11.78 -10.94
N PHE A 58 3.50 10.94 -11.26
CA PHE A 58 3.27 9.68 -10.55
C PHE A 58 4.24 8.62 -11.05
N TYR A 59 4.73 7.80 -10.12
CA TYR A 59 5.47 6.59 -10.48
C TYR A 59 4.53 5.62 -11.22
N PRO A 60 4.90 5.13 -12.42
CA PRO A 60 4.05 4.29 -13.27
C PRO A 60 4.05 2.83 -12.80
N ALA A 61 3.67 2.60 -11.53
CA ALA A 61 3.65 1.27 -10.91
C ALA A 61 2.69 0.31 -11.61
N LEU A 62 3.14 -0.94 -11.76
CA LEU A 62 2.38 -2.06 -12.26
C LEU A 62 2.33 -3.20 -11.22
N PRO A 63 1.24 -3.99 -11.18
CA PRO A 63 1.25 -5.25 -10.44
C PRO A 63 2.41 -6.14 -10.89
N GLY A 64 3.20 -6.63 -9.93
CA GLY A 64 4.41 -7.42 -10.15
C GLY A 64 5.72 -6.64 -10.06
N ASP A 65 5.67 -5.30 -10.06
CA ASP A 65 6.89 -4.48 -9.89
C ASP A 65 7.55 -4.76 -8.55
N LEU A 66 8.88 -4.83 -8.55
CA LEU A 66 9.68 -5.12 -7.37
C LEU A 66 10.38 -3.85 -6.88
N LEU A 67 9.95 -3.36 -5.72
CA LEU A 67 10.56 -2.21 -5.04
C LEU A 67 11.54 -2.66 -3.96
N ASP A 68 12.67 -1.96 -3.83
CA ASP A 68 13.74 -2.23 -2.86
C ASP A 68 14.22 -3.70 -2.87
N ASN A 69 14.13 -4.39 -4.01
CA ASN A 69 14.40 -5.82 -4.15
C ASN A 69 13.66 -6.72 -3.13
N ARG A 70 12.56 -6.24 -2.56
CA ARG A 70 11.87 -6.90 -1.43
C ARG A 70 10.36 -6.82 -1.53
N TYR A 71 9.79 -5.77 -2.11
CA TYR A 71 8.36 -5.55 -2.08
C TYR A 71 7.78 -5.69 -3.47
N GLU A 72 7.08 -6.79 -3.71
CA GLU A 72 6.39 -7.02 -4.97
C GLU A 72 4.99 -6.42 -4.90
N LEU A 73 4.71 -5.42 -5.76
CA LEU A 73 3.41 -4.77 -5.83
C LEU A 73 2.34 -5.75 -6.27
N LYS A 74 1.19 -5.78 -5.58
CA LYS A 74 0.08 -6.70 -5.89
C LYS A 74 -1.11 -5.99 -6.49
N THR A 75 -1.56 -4.91 -5.85
CA THR A 75 -2.68 -4.12 -6.35
C THR A 75 -2.65 -2.71 -5.76
N LYS A 76 -3.17 -1.75 -6.52
CA LYS A 76 -3.41 -0.40 -6.03
C LYS A 76 -4.59 -0.42 -5.07
N VAL A 77 -4.45 0.21 -3.91
CA VAL A 77 -5.49 0.25 -2.87
C VAL A 77 -5.96 1.67 -2.55
N GLY A 78 -5.26 2.68 -3.04
CA GLY A 78 -5.66 4.07 -2.87
C GLY A 78 -4.82 5.04 -3.71
N TRP A 79 -5.27 6.28 -3.73
CA TRP A 79 -4.63 7.38 -4.43
C TRP A 79 -4.97 8.72 -3.77
N GLY A 80 -4.16 9.73 -4.05
CA GLY A 80 -4.36 11.11 -3.64
C GLY A 80 -3.68 12.06 -4.62
N SER A 81 -3.74 13.36 -4.35
CA SER A 81 -3.21 14.41 -5.25
C SER A 81 -1.70 14.28 -5.52
N SER A 82 -0.93 13.76 -4.57
CA SER A 82 0.54 13.66 -4.63
C SER A 82 1.08 12.28 -4.28
N SER A 83 0.24 11.24 -4.25
CA SER A 83 0.71 9.88 -3.99
C SER A 83 -0.26 8.79 -4.44
N ALA A 84 0.27 7.59 -4.67
CA ALA A 84 -0.49 6.36 -4.85
C ALA A 84 -0.16 5.37 -3.73
N VAL A 85 -1.15 4.59 -3.31
CA VAL A 85 -1.01 3.61 -2.24
C VAL A 85 -1.23 2.21 -2.81
N TRP A 86 -0.28 1.31 -2.55
CA TRP A 86 -0.25 -0.04 -3.08
C TRP A 86 -0.17 -1.09 -1.98
N LEU A 87 -0.90 -2.19 -2.14
CA LEU A 87 -0.64 -3.41 -1.39
C LEU A 87 0.55 -4.13 -2.02
N ALA A 88 1.51 -4.53 -1.19
CA ALA A 88 2.70 -5.26 -1.62
C ALA A 88 2.92 -6.51 -0.77
N GLU A 89 3.55 -7.52 -1.37
CA GLU A 89 4.05 -8.70 -0.67
C GLU A 89 5.52 -8.51 -0.34
N ASP A 90 5.91 -8.73 0.92
CA ASP A 90 7.31 -8.81 1.35
C ASP A 90 7.88 -10.17 0.93
N ILE A 91 8.77 -10.15 -0.06
CA ILE A 91 9.37 -11.33 -0.68
C ILE A 91 10.73 -11.70 -0.08
N SER A 92 11.09 -11.16 1.08
CA SER A 92 12.39 -11.40 1.71
C SER A 92 12.76 -12.90 1.82
N LEU A 93 14.05 -13.19 1.60
CA LEU A 93 14.63 -14.54 1.45
C LEU A 93 14.33 -15.53 2.59
N LYS A 94 13.86 -15.04 3.75
CA LYS A 94 13.46 -15.86 4.91
C LYS A 94 12.08 -16.53 4.74
N ARG A 95 11.45 -16.39 3.57
CA ARG A 95 10.11 -16.91 3.19
C ARG A 95 9.88 -18.39 3.48
N TRP A 96 10.88 -19.26 3.33
CA TRP A 96 10.70 -20.71 3.52
C TRP A 96 10.30 -21.14 4.94
N ARG A 97 10.43 -20.26 5.93
CA ARG A 97 10.10 -20.54 7.33
C ARG A 97 8.99 -19.65 7.91
N LYS A 98 8.39 -18.76 7.12
CA LYS A 98 7.42 -17.77 7.61
C LYS A 98 6.20 -17.64 6.69
N PRO A 99 5.02 -17.30 7.25
CA PRO A 99 3.86 -16.97 6.43
C PRO A 99 4.15 -15.75 5.55
N ARG A 100 3.43 -15.63 4.43
CA ARG A 100 3.49 -14.46 3.55
C ARG A 100 3.14 -13.21 4.37
N LYS A 101 3.97 -12.18 4.25
CA LYS A 101 3.75 -10.89 4.90
C LYS A 101 3.35 -9.88 3.83
N TYR A 102 2.26 -9.17 4.06
CA TYR A 102 1.79 -8.08 3.21
C TYR A 102 2.03 -6.75 3.93
N THR A 103 2.27 -5.71 3.15
CA THR A 103 2.45 -4.33 3.63
C THR A 103 1.78 -3.36 2.69
N VAL A 104 1.58 -2.13 3.14
CA VAL A 104 1.13 -1.03 2.29
C VAL A 104 2.33 -0.13 1.96
N ILE A 105 2.41 0.31 0.71
CA ILE A 105 3.46 1.19 0.19
C ILE A 105 2.79 2.45 -0.31
N LYS A 106 3.18 3.61 0.23
CA LYS A 106 2.83 4.91 -0.33
C LYS A 106 3.99 5.40 -1.20
N ILE A 107 3.70 5.61 -2.47
CA ILE A 107 4.63 6.16 -3.45
C ILE A 107 4.21 7.61 -3.73
N THR A 108 5.06 8.57 -3.38
CA THR A 108 4.80 9.99 -3.63
C THR A 108 5.12 10.36 -5.08
N THR A 109 4.54 11.46 -5.58
CA THR A 109 4.92 11.99 -6.90
C THR A 109 6.36 12.52 -6.88
N CYS A 110 6.95 12.78 -8.04
CA CYS A 110 8.29 13.39 -8.15
C CYS A 110 8.24 14.92 -8.26
N ASP A 111 7.05 15.51 -8.40
CA ASP A 111 6.83 16.96 -8.56
C ASP A 111 6.32 17.64 -7.29
N ASN A 112 6.44 16.99 -6.13
CA ASN A 112 6.09 17.60 -4.84
C ASN A 112 6.78 18.97 -4.77
N ALA A 113 6.01 19.99 -4.38
CA ALA A 113 6.36 21.40 -4.56
C ALA A 113 7.68 21.83 -3.87
N SER A 114 8.24 20.96 -3.02
CA SER A 114 9.61 21.02 -2.52
C SER A 114 10.01 19.67 -1.89
N ASP A 115 11.32 19.40 -1.76
CA ASP A 115 11.81 18.33 -0.87
C ASP A 115 11.35 18.55 0.59
N GLU A 116 10.97 19.78 0.97
CA GLU A 116 10.48 20.11 2.31
C GLU A 116 9.11 19.48 2.59
N ASP A 117 8.20 19.40 1.62
CA ASP A 117 6.83 18.89 1.82
C ASP A 117 6.79 17.38 2.11
N SER A 118 7.52 16.58 1.32
CA SER A 118 7.60 15.12 1.54
C SER A 118 8.38 14.79 2.82
N ASN A 119 9.40 15.59 3.14
CA ASN A 119 10.09 15.48 4.42
C ASN A 119 9.20 15.90 5.60
N HIS A 120 8.27 16.83 5.41
CA HIS A 120 7.37 17.30 6.45
C HIS A 120 6.43 16.19 6.94
N GLU A 121 5.80 15.45 6.03
CA GLU A 121 4.95 14.32 6.40
C GLU A 121 5.73 13.24 7.15
N LEU A 122 6.93 12.91 6.66
CA LEU A 122 7.82 11.94 7.31
C LEU A 122 8.28 12.43 8.69
N GLU A 123 8.57 13.72 8.81
CA GLU A 123 8.98 14.34 10.07
C GLU A 123 7.85 14.30 11.09
N ILE A 124 6.61 14.61 10.68
CA ILE A 124 5.43 14.49 11.55
C ILE A 124 5.27 13.04 12.02
N ALA A 125 5.37 12.06 11.13
CA ALA A 125 5.29 10.65 11.48
C ALA A 125 6.38 10.27 12.50
N LYS A 126 7.64 10.64 12.26
CA LYS A 126 8.76 10.39 13.17
C LYS A 126 8.56 11.02 14.55
N ARG A 127 8.12 12.29 14.59
CA ARG A 127 7.85 13.00 15.85
C ARG A 127 6.71 12.33 16.61
N THR A 128 5.66 11.90 15.93
CA THR A 128 4.52 11.20 16.53
C THR A 128 4.94 9.84 17.09
N ASP A 129 5.80 9.10 16.38
CA ASP A 129 6.31 7.80 16.85
C ASP A 129 7.19 7.94 18.10
N ALA A 130 8.03 8.98 18.13
CA ALA A 130 8.97 9.24 19.22
C ALA A 130 8.31 9.84 20.47
N ALA A 131 7.20 10.57 20.32
CA ALA A 131 6.60 11.33 21.42
C ALA A 131 6.07 10.45 22.56
N SER A 132 5.43 9.32 22.24
CA SER A 132 4.95 8.39 23.28
C SER A 132 4.80 6.96 22.75
N PRO A 133 5.89 6.17 22.74
CA PRO A 133 5.89 4.80 22.23
C PRO A 133 4.92 3.85 22.96
N GLU A 134 4.61 4.15 24.22
CA GLU A 134 3.75 3.33 25.10
C GLU A 134 2.28 3.77 25.08
N HIS A 135 1.96 4.91 24.44
CA HIS A 135 0.59 5.40 24.41
C HIS A 135 -0.31 4.44 23.63
N ARG A 136 -1.45 4.04 24.22
CA ARG A 136 -2.40 3.10 23.59
C ARG A 136 -2.91 3.57 22.23
N GLY A 137 -2.99 4.88 22.03
CA GLY A 137 -3.37 5.49 20.75
C GLY A 137 -2.35 5.28 19.64
N ARG A 138 -1.10 4.89 19.93
CA ARG A 138 -0.10 4.60 18.91
C ARG A 138 -0.49 3.41 18.03
N ALA A 139 -1.12 2.39 18.62
CA ALA A 139 -1.53 1.18 17.91
C ALA A 139 -2.62 1.40 16.85
N ILE A 140 -3.32 2.54 16.88
CA ILE A 140 -4.35 2.90 15.89
C ILE A 140 -3.83 3.87 14.83
N LEU A 141 -2.60 4.36 14.96
CA LEU A 141 -1.97 5.24 13.98
C LEU A 141 -1.25 4.40 12.93
N CYS A 142 -1.48 4.72 11.65
CA CYS A 142 -0.71 4.17 10.55
C CYS A 142 0.65 4.87 10.49
N MET A 143 1.66 4.24 11.05
CA MET A 143 3.01 4.80 11.11
C MET A 143 3.85 4.36 9.90
N ALA A 144 4.78 5.25 9.54
CA ALA A 144 5.81 4.97 8.55
C ALA A 144 6.92 4.12 9.18
N ASN A 145 7.11 2.89 8.71
CA ASN A 145 8.09 1.97 9.29
C ASN A 145 9.44 1.98 8.55
N GLU A 146 9.42 2.11 7.23
CA GLU A 146 10.62 2.17 6.41
C GLU A 146 10.42 3.22 5.29
N VAL A 147 11.51 3.83 4.84
CA VAL A 147 11.51 4.83 3.76
C VAL A 147 12.67 4.51 2.82
N PHE A 148 12.39 4.52 1.52
CA PHE A 148 13.40 4.29 0.48
C PHE A 148 13.07 5.07 -0.80
N SER A 149 14.06 5.26 -1.65
CA SER A 149 13.90 5.87 -2.97
C SER A 149 13.78 4.79 -4.04
N ILE A 150 13.05 5.09 -5.12
CA ILE A 150 12.79 4.19 -6.24
C ILE A 150 13.32 4.78 -7.55
#